data_AF-A0A7K3Y0J6-F1
#
_entry.id   AF-A0A7K3Y0J6-F1
#
_cell.length_a   1.000
_cell.length_b   1.000
_cell.length_c   1.000
_cell.angle_alpha   90.00
_cell.angle_beta   90.00
_cell.angle_gamma   90.00
#
_symmetry.space_group_name_H-M   'P 1'
#
loop_
_entity.id
_entity.type
_entity.pdbx_description
1 polymer ?
#
loop_
_entity_poly.entity_id
_entity_poly.type
_entity_poly.pdbx_seq_one_letter_code
_entity_poly.pdbx_strand_id
1 'polypeptide(L)'
;MPNPDILARVVIALGGNALQSKESDGTADAQLKVVKETCELLAELSAEGYEMAIVHGNGPQVGRILLSSETAKDVVPPMPLEVCGSMSQGYIGYHVQQALKHDLAKRGLSYPVVTMVTQTIVDKEDPSFKEPTKPIGPFYTEQEANDLVAQRGYEMREDKARGGWRRVVASPKPQKIVEIEAVKQLWDSTIVICAGGGGIPVIENADGTLEGVAAVIDKDFGAELLAEEVDADILLILTEVEKVAINFGTPQQQDLDHLTLAEAAQYCEAGQFGKGSMLPKVEACMKFVRSYPSKRAIITSLSKAKEALAGNTGTVFTY
;
A
#
# COMPACT_ATOMS: atom_id res chain seq x y z
N MET A 1 -28.97 -1.78 7.10
CA MET A 1 -29.34 -3.06 6.46
C MET A 1 -28.36 -3.25 5.32
N PRO A 2 -27.75 -4.43 5.14
CA PRO A 2 -26.85 -4.67 4.02
C PRO A 2 -27.59 -4.42 2.71
N ASN A 3 -26.93 -3.71 1.79
CA ASN A 3 -27.50 -3.33 0.50
C ASN A 3 -27.69 -4.60 -0.36
N PRO A 4 -28.91 -4.94 -0.82
CA PRO A 4 -29.14 -6.16 -1.61
C PRO A 4 -28.44 -6.18 -2.97
N ASP A 5 -27.84 -5.05 -3.39
CA ASP A 5 -27.11 -4.90 -4.66
C ASP A 5 -25.57 -5.02 -4.51
N ILE A 6 -25.05 -5.55 -3.37
CA ILE A 6 -23.61 -5.75 -3.18
C ILE A 6 -23.12 -6.92 -4.04
N LEU A 7 -22.19 -6.64 -4.95
CA LEU A 7 -21.53 -7.65 -5.77
C LEU A 7 -20.42 -8.39 -5.01
N ALA A 8 -19.56 -7.65 -4.31
CA ALA A 8 -18.45 -8.19 -3.53
C ALA A 8 -17.87 -7.12 -2.59
N ARG A 9 -17.23 -7.59 -1.50
CA ARG A 9 -16.39 -6.79 -0.61
C ARG A 9 -14.94 -6.83 -1.05
N VAL A 10 -14.35 -5.67 -1.26
CA VAL A 10 -13.03 -5.53 -1.87
C VAL A 10 -12.11 -4.71 -0.97
N VAL A 11 -10.96 -5.25 -0.59
CA VAL A 11 -9.88 -4.42 -0.06
C VAL A 11 -9.00 -3.98 -1.22
N ILE A 12 -8.89 -2.66 -1.42
CA ILE A 12 -8.13 -2.07 -2.52
C ILE A 12 -6.82 -1.48 -1.99
N ALA A 13 -5.68 -1.96 -2.50
CA ALA A 13 -4.36 -1.40 -2.21
C ALA A 13 -3.92 -0.43 -3.32
N LEU A 14 -3.89 0.86 -3.01
CA LEU A 14 -3.44 1.92 -3.92
C LEU A 14 -1.91 1.98 -3.98
N GLY A 15 -1.37 1.77 -5.19
CA GLY A 15 0.03 1.99 -5.51
C GLY A 15 0.44 3.47 -5.50
N GLY A 16 1.75 3.74 -5.58
CA GLY A 16 2.27 5.11 -5.59
C GLY A 16 1.76 5.95 -6.77
N ASN A 17 1.53 5.31 -7.92
CA ASN A 17 0.98 5.91 -9.13
C ASN A 17 -0.49 6.35 -8.98
N ALA A 18 -1.23 5.78 -8.05
CA ALA A 18 -2.60 6.20 -7.72
C ALA A 18 -2.62 7.41 -6.76
N LEU A 19 -1.46 7.82 -6.23
CA LEU A 19 -1.34 8.99 -5.36
C LEU A 19 -0.56 10.12 -6.03
N GLN A 20 0.47 9.81 -6.80
CA GLN A 20 1.35 10.80 -7.41
C GLN A 20 1.93 10.32 -8.74
N SER A 21 2.12 11.26 -9.67
CA SER A 21 2.85 11.00 -10.92
C SER A 21 4.36 11.04 -10.69
N LYS A 22 5.11 10.19 -11.41
CA LYS A 22 6.58 10.18 -11.42
C LYS A 22 7.18 11.49 -11.92
N GLU A 23 6.45 12.21 -12.76
CA GLU A 23 6.90 13.46 -13.41
C GLU A 23 6.52 14.70 -12.60
N SER A 24 5.74 14.53 -11.53
CA SER A 24 5.30 15.66 -10.71
C SER A 24 6.38 16.13 -9.74
N ASP A 25 6.35 17.42 -9.44
CA ASP A 25 7.21 18.10 -8.45
C ASP A 25 6.97 17.64 -6.99
N GLY A 26 6.10 16.66 -6.76
CA GLY A 26 5.79 16.17 -5.43
C GLY A 26 5.11 17.23 -4.56
N THR A 27 4.39 18.19 -5.14
CA THR A 27 3.56 19.13 -4.37
C THR A 27 2.26 18.47 -3.89
N ALA A 28 1.65 19.06 -2.87
CA ALA A 28 0.33 18.64 -2.41
C ALA A 28 -0.74 18.78 -3.51
N ASP A 29 -0.67 19.86 -4.27
CA ASP A 29 -1.59 20.11 -5.39
C ASP A 29 -1.42 19.09 -6.51
N ALA A 30 -0.18 18.72 -6.86
CA ALA A 30 0.07 17.67 -7.84
C ALA A 30 -0.45 16.30 -7.37
N GLN A 31 -0.23 15.96 -6.09
CA GLN A 31 -0.79 14.74 -5.50
C GLN A 31 -2.31 14.75 -5.55
N LEU A 32 -2.95 15.86 -5.17
CA LEU A 32 -4.41 15.98 -5.17
C LEU A 32 -5.03 15.80 -6.55
N LYS A 33 -4.37 16.27 -7.63
CA LYS A 33 -4.83 16.05 -9.01
C LYS A 33 -4.90 14.56 -9.35
N VAL A 34 -3.84 13.81 -9.07
CA VAL A 34 -3.79 12.35 -9.32
C VAL A 34 -4.80 11.61 -8.45
N VAL A 35 -4.96 12.01 -7.19
CA VAL A 35 -5.95 11.41 -6.29
C VAL A 35 -7.37 11.64 -6.78
N LYS A 36 -7.70 12.80 -7.39
CA LYS A 36 -9.02 13.04 -7.99
C LYS A 36 -9.33 12.08 -9.14
N GLU A 37 -8.38 11.88 -10.06
CA GLU A 37 -8.52 10.92 -11.15
C GLU A 37 -8.70 9.48 -10.61
N THR A 38 -7.97 9.13 -9.56
CA THR A 38 -8.10 7.84 -8.89
C THR A 38 -9.47 7.66 -8.23
N CYS A 39 -9.96 8.69 -7.53
CA CYS A 39 -11.23 8.64 -6.82
C CYS A 39 -12.43 8.59 -7.77
N GLU A 40 -12.32 9.14 -8.97
CA GLU A 40 -13.35 9.00 -10.00
C GLU A 40 -13.59 7.53 -10.35
N LEU A 41 -12.51 6.77 -10.58
CA LEU A 41 -12.58 5.32 -10.86
C LEU A 41 -13.07 4.52 -9.65
N LEU A 42 -12.63 4.85 -8.43
CA LEU A 42 -13.11 4.19 -7.22
C LEU A 42 -14.61 4.44 -6.99
N ALA A 43 -15.10 5.66 -7.28
CA ALA A 43 -16.52 5.98 -7.19
C ALA A 43 -17.36 5.21 -8.23
N GLU A 44 -16.79 4.90 -9.40
CA GLU A 44 -17.44 4.01 -10.39
C GLU A 44 -17.57 2.58 -9.88
N LEU A 45 -16.51 2.03 -9.29
CA LEU A 45 -16.58 0.71 -8.67
C LEU A 45 -17.65 0.67 -7.56
N SER A 46 -17.73 1.72 -6.74
CA SER A 46 -18.78 1.80 -5.71
C SER A 46 -20.19 1.85 -6.32
N ALA A 47 -20.38 2.56 -7.43
CA ALA A 47 -21.65 2.64 -8.13
C ALA A 47 -22.08 1.31 -8.78
N GLU A 48 -21.13 0.43 -9.08
CA GLU A 48 -21.39 -0.92 -9.60
C GLU A 48 -21.77 -1.94 -8.52
N GLY A 49 -21.69 -1.56 -7.24
CA GLY A 49 -22.05 -2.44 -6.12
C GLY A 49 -20.86 -3.08 -5.41
N TYR A 50 -19.63 -2.59 -5.62
CA TYR A 50 -18.48 -3.02 -4.82
C TYR A 50 -18.40 -2.24 -3.50
N GLU A 51 -18.43 -2.94 -2.37
CA GLU A 51 -18.09 -2.37 -1.05
C GLU A 51 -16.58 -2.40 -0.85
N MET A 52 -15.98 -1.33 -0.30
CA MET A 52 -14.51 -1.23 -0.32
C MET A 52 -13.84 -0.67 0.93
N ALA A 53 -12.65 -1.23 1.22
CA ALA A 53 -11.60 -0.63 2.04
C ALA A 53 -10.63 -0.01 1.07
N ILE A 54 -9.97 1.04 1.52
CA ILE A 54 -8.84 1.58 0.81
C ILE A 54 -7.62 1.56 1.73
N VAL A 55 -6.61 0.83 1.31
CA VAL A 55 -5.24 0.93 1.81
C VAL A 55 -4.43 1.68 0.78
N HIS A 56 -3.50 2.52 1.22
CA HIS A 56 -2.64 3.27 0.30
C HIS A 56 -1.17 3.14 0.70
N GLY A 57 -0.26 3.24 -0.26
CA GLY A 57 1.16 3.42 0.05
C GLY A 57 1.47 4.81 0.61
N ASN A 58 2.66 5.00 1.18
CA ASN A 58 3.10 6.32 1.68
C ASN A 58 4.58 6.64 1.40
N GLY A 59 5.33 5.76 0.75
CA GLY A 59 6.81 5.84 0.68
C GLY A 59 7.37 7.22 0.25
N PRO A 60 6.85 7.85 -0.82
CA PRO A 60 7.24 9.21 -1.20
C PRO A 60 6.83 10.28 -0.19
N GLN A 61 5.65 10.16 0.44
CA GLN A 61 5.09 11.13 1.37
C GLN A 61 5.80 11.07 2.73
N VAL A 62 5.92 9.89 3.32
CA VAL A 62 6.61 9.68 4.60
C VAL A 62 8.07 10.10 4.51
N GLY A 63 8.72 9.82 3.39
CA GLY A 63 10.10 10.26 3.16
C GLY A 63 10.25 11.77 3.02
N ARG A 64 9.28 12.47 2.39
CA ARG A 64 9.27 13.94 2.35
C ARG A 64 9.04 14.54 3.74
N ILE A 65 8.07 14.00 4.50
CA ILE A 65 7.78 14.45 5.87
C ILE A 65 9.01 14.28 6.77
N LEU A 66 9.65 13.11 6.71
CA LEU A 66 10.87 12.83 7.47
C LEU A 66 12.01 13.75 7.06
N LEU A 67 12.25 13.92 5.75
CA LEU A 67 13.28 14.82 5.25
C LEU A 67 13.05 16.27 5.70
N SER A 68 11.81 16.76 5.64
CA SER A 68 11.45 18.09 6.15
C SER A 68 11.72 18.21 7.65
N SER A 69 11.36 17.19 8.43
CA SER A 69 11.56 17.18 9.88
C SER A 69 13.05 17.18 10.25
N GLU A 70 13.87 16.36 9.58
CA GLU A 70 15.31 16.30 9.80
C GLU A 70 16.04 17.55 9.31
N THR A 71 15.55 18.20 8.25
CA THR A 71 16.09 19.46 7.73
C THR A 71 15.82 20.62 8.69
N ALA A 72 14.70 20.59 9.39
CA ALA A 72 14.31 21.62 10.36
C ALA A 72 14.87 21.37 11.78
N LYS A 73 15.73 20.36 11.99
CA LYS A 73 16.18 19.89 13.32
C LYS A 73 16.75 20.98 14.24
N ASP A 74 17.37 22.01 13.67
CA ASP A 74 17.99 23.12 14.42
C ASP A 74 16.98 24.19 14.85
N VAL A 75 15.73 24.08 14.37
CA VAL A 75 14.61 24.99 14.68
C VAL A 75 13.50 24.25 15.45
N VAL A 76 13.20 23.01 15.07
CA VAL A 76 12.15 22.17 15.66
C VAL A 76 12.70 20.75 15.81
N PRO A 77 12.49 20.08 16.97
CA PRO A 77 12.93 18.70 17.14
C PRO A 77 12.40 17.77 16.04
N PRO A 78 13.25 16.89 15.47
CA PRO A 78 12.82 15.97 14.44
C PRO A 78 11.86 14.94 15.01
N MET A 79 10.80 14.64 14.25
CA MET A 79 9.85 13.59 14.56
C MET A 79 10.43 12.24 14.16
N PRO A 80 10.21 11.19 14.97
CA PRO A 80 10.62 9.84 14.60
C PRO A 80 9.78 9.29 13.44
N LEU A 81 10.29 8.25 12.77
CA LEU A 81 9.77 7.76 11.48
C LEU A 81 8.31 7.31 11.56
N GLU A 82 7.91 6.62 12.62
CA GLU A 82 6.55 6.16 12.85
C GLU A 82 5.56 7.31 13.08
N VAL A 83 6.02 8.40 13.71
CA VAL A 83 5.25 9.64 13.84
C VAL A 83 5.13 10.35 12.47
N CYS A 84 6.19 10.36 11.66
CA CYS A 84 6.06 10.80 10.25
C CYS A 84 5.10 9.89 9.47
N GLY A 85 5.07 8.60 9.79
CA GLY A 85 4.12 7.61 9.28
C GLY A 85 2.68 8.00 9.58
N SER A 86 2.37 8.36 10.84
CA SER A 86 1.03 8.81 11.25
C SER A 86 0.61 10.10 10.54
N MET A 87 1.53 11.06 10.40
CA MET A 87 1.30 12.28 9.61
C MET A 87 0.96 11.96 8.15
N SER A 88 1.64 10.97 7.56
CA SER A 88 1.40 10.57 6.18
C SER A 88 0.01 9.95 5.97
N GLN A 89 -0.52 9.23 6.97
CA GLN A 89 -1.88 8.70 6.92
C GLN A 89 -2.91 9.83 6.93
N GLY A 90 -2.76 10.81 7.81
CA GLY A 90 -3.64 11.98 7.85
C GLY A 90 -3.60 12.78 6.55
N TYR A 91 -2.41 13.02 6.01
CA TYR A 91 -2.23 13.75 4.76
C TYR A 91 -2.85 13.05 3.55
N ILE A 92 -2.50 11.78 3.31
CA ILE A 92 -2.97 11.05 2.13
C ILE A 92 -4.46 10.73 2.27
N GLY A 93 -4.89 10.27 3.46
CA GLY A 93 -6.28 9.97 3.73
C GLY A 93 -7.17 11.19 3.59
N TYR A 94 -6.72 12.39 4.00
CA TYR A 94 -7.43 13.64 3.73
C TYR A 94 -7.69 13.85 2.23
N HIS A 95 -6.68 13.68 1.37
CA HIS A 95 -6.86 13.84 -0.09
C HIS A 95 -7.85 12.82 -0.65
N VAL A 96 -7.70 11.54 -0.29
CA VAL A 96 -8.56 10.46 -0.79
C VAL A 96 -9.99 10.65 -0.30
N GLN A 97 -10.17 10.93 0.99
CA GLN A 97 -11.49 11.15 1.61
C GLN A 97 -12.21 12.33 0.95
N GLN A 98 -11.53 13.46 0.75
CA GLN A 98 -12.11 14.64 0.13
C GLN A 98 -12.54 14.37 -1.32
N ALA A 99 -11.66 13.77 -2.12
CA ALA A 99 -11.92 13.50 -3.54
C ALA A 99 -13.00 12.43 -3.74
N LEU A 100 -12.90 11.31 -3.03
CA LEU A 100 -13.87 10.22 -3.14
C LEU A 100 -15.27 10.63 -2.70
N LYS A 101 -15.40 11.39 -1.60
CA LYS A 101 -16.70 11.89 -1.16
C LYS A 101 -17.38 12.76 -2.23
N HIS A 102 -16.60 13.57 -2.93
CA HIS A 102 -17.09 14.42 -4.03
C HIS A 102 -17.55 13.58 -5.23
N ASP A 103 -16.77 12.59 -5.66
CA ASP A 103 -17.09 11.79 -6.84
C ASP A 103 -18.21 10.77 -6.61
N LEU A 104 -18.38 10.29 -5.37
CA LEU A 104 -19.58 9.55 -4.95
C LEU A 104 -20.83 10.43 -5.05
N ALA A 105 -20.77 11.66 -4.54
CA ALA A 105 -21.92 12.58 -4.56
C ALA A 105 -22.36 12.92 -5.99
N LYS A 106 -21.43 13.10 -6.93
CA LYS A 106 -21.76 13.27 -8.37
C LYS A 106 -22.56 12.10 -8.94
N ARG A 107 -22.36 10.89 -8.41
CA ARG A 107 -23.03 9.66 -8.82
C ARG A 107 -24.29 9.36 -8.01
N GLY A 108 -24.74 10.31 -7.17
CA GLY A 108 -25.91 10.15 -6.32
C GLY A 108 -25.69 9.23 -5.11
N LEU A 109 -24.44 8.86 -4.82
CA LEU A 109 -24.06 8.02 -3.69
C LEU A 109 -23.72 8.88 -2.47
N SER A 110 -24.30 8.57 -1.32
CA SER A 110 -24.19 9.37 -0.10
C SER A 110 -23.34 8.72 1.00
N TYR A 111 -22.67 7.60 0.72
CA TYR A 111 -21.84 6.85 1.68
C TYR A 111 -20.85 7.78 2.42
N PRO A 112 -20.74 7.70 3.75
CA PRO A 112 -19.62 8.24 4.48
C PRO A 112 -18.29 7.69 3.93
N VAL A 113 -17.26 8.55 3.93
CA VAL A 113 -15.87 8.17 3.63
C VAL A 113 -15.05 8.66 4.82
N VAL A 114 -14.32 7.76 5.45
CA VAL A 114 -13.59 8.05 6.69
C VAL A 114 -12.16 7.54 6.60
N THR A 115 -11.21 8.42 6.90
CA THR A 115 -9.82 8.06 7.15
C THR A 115 -9.65 7.72 8.62
N MET A 116 -9.13 6.52 8.89
CA MET A 116 -8.80 6.05 10.22
C MET A 116 -7.28 5.97 10.38
N VAL A 117 -6.75 6.71 11.36
CA VAL A 117 -5.37 6.50 11.80
C VAL A 117 -5.26 5.07 12.31
N THR A 118 -4.31 4.31 11.77
CA THR A 118 -4.22 2.87 11.97
C THR A 118 -2.83 2.48 12.44
N GLN A 119 -2.77 1.76 13.55
CA GLN A 119 -1.57 1.11 14.08
C GLN A 119 -1.56 -0.37 13.69
N THR A 120 -0.37 -0.89 13.42
CA THR A 120 -0.17 -2.29 13.05
C THR A 120 0.91 -2.90 13.91
N ILE A 121 0.56 -3.97 14.62
CA ILE A 121 1.50 -4.71 15.46
C ILE A 121 2.47 -5.48 14.56
N VAL A 122 3.75 -5.40 14.92
CA VAL A 122 4.86 -6.08 14.25
C VAL A 122 5.73 -6.84 15.25
N ASP A 123 6.45 -7.85 14.79
CA ASP A 123 7.38 -8.60 15.63
C ASP A 123 8.61 -7.73 15.95
N LYS A 124 8.91 -7.55 17.23
CA LYS A 124 10.11 -6.82 17.68
C LYS A 124 11.43 -7.47 17.22
N GLU A 125 11.41 -8.77 16.96
CA GLU A 125 12.58 -9.53 16.50
C GLU A 125 12.61 -9.72 14.97
N ASP A 126 11.74 -9.03 14.22
CA ASP A 126 11.68 -9.14 12.77
C ASP A 126 13.07 -8.86 12.14
N PRO A 127 13.58 -9.74 11.27
CA PRO A 127 14.91 -9.60 10.69
C PRO A 127 15.14 -8.29 9.93
N SER A 128 14.07 -7.65 9.43
CA SER A 128 14.17 -6.38 8.71
C SER A 128 14.65 -5.20 9.55
N PHE A 129 14.59 -5.30 10.89
CA PHE A 129 15.22 -4.32 11.78
C PHE A 129 16.75 -4.38 11.74
N LYS A 130 17.33 -5.55 11.42
CA LYS A 130 18.77 -5.75 11.25
C LYS A 130 19.20 -5.56 9.80
N GLU A 131 18.32 -5.88 8.85
CA GLU A 131 18.57 -5.75 7.42
C GLU A 131 17.45 -4.96 6.72
N PRO A 132 17.47 -3.62 6.79
CA PRO A 132 16.44 -2.80 6.17
C PRO A 132 16.55 -2.85 4.64
N THR A 133 15.39 -2.91 4.00
CA THR A 133 15.27 -3.08 2.54
C THR A 133 14.25 -2.12 1.92
N LYS A 134 13.39 -1.48 2.72
CA LYS A 134 12.26 -0.71 2.21
C LYS A 134 12.68 0.71 1.85
N PRO A 135 12.60 1.13 0.58
CA PRO A 135 13.10 2.43 0.18
C PRO A 135 12.06 3.55 0.44
N ILE A 136 12.49 4.63 1.10
CA ILE A 136 11.68 5.82 1.43
C ILE A 136 12.32 7.10 0.88
N GLY A 137 11.50 8.15 0.67
CA GLY A 137 12.00 9.46 0.25
C GLY A 137 12.45 9.55 -1.22
N PRO A 138 13.18 10.61 -1.60
CA PRO A 138 13.61 10.85 -2.98
C PRO A 138 14.76 9.92 -3.41
N PHE A 139 15.14 10.04 -4.68
CA PHE A 139 16.35 9.42 -5.22
C PHE A 139 17.55 10.36 -5.04
N TYR A 140 18.72 9.76 -4.82
CA TYR A 140 20.00 10.43 -4.66
C TYR A 140 21.02 9.87 -5.65
N THR A 141 22.00 10.68 -6.02
CA THR A 141 23.23 10.20 -6.67
C THR A 141 24.08 9.38 -5.68
N GLU A 142 25.03 8.60 -6.18
CA GLU A 142 25.96 7.84 -5.33
C GLU A 142 26.76 8.76 -4.40
N GLN A 143 27.20 9.92 -4.91
CA GLN A 143 27.92 10.90 -4.11
C GLN A 143 27.06 11.44 -2.96
N GLU A 144 25.83 11.88 -3.25
CA GLU A 144 24.90 12.35 -2.23
C GLU A 144 24.56 11.25 -1.21
N ALA A 145 24.42 10.01 -1.66
CA ALA A 145 24.18 8.87 -0.77
C ALA A 145 25.34 8.64 0.20
N ASN A 146 26.59 8.67 -0.29
CA ASN A 146 27.78 8.56 0.55
C ASN A 146 27.87 9.69 1.57
N ASP A 147 27.54 10.92 1.16
CA ASP A 147 27.52 12.08 2.05
C ASP A 147 26.43 11.92 3.14
N LEU A 148 25.26 11.40 2.77
CA LEU A 148 24.16 11.13 3.71
C LEU A 148 24.49 10.00 4.70
N VAL A 149 25.21 8.96 4.26
CA VAL A 149 25.74 7.92 5.16
C VAL A 149 26.69 8.56 6.17
N ALA A 150 27.66 9.35 5.70
CA ALA A 150 28.68 9.96 6.56
C ALA A 150 28.11 11.01 7.54
N GLN A 151 27.18 11.83 7.09
CA GLN A 151 26.66 12.96 7.87
C GLN A 151 25.47 12.58 8.75
N ARG A 152 24.64 11.63 8.31
CA ARG A 152 23.34 11.32 8.96
C ARG A 152 23.21 9.87 9.38
N GLY A 153 24.17 9.00 9.06
CA GLY A 153 24.11 7.58 9.39
C GLY A 153 22.96 6.85 8.70
N TYR A 154 22.46 7.38 7.57
CA TYR A 154 21.39 6.72 6.84
C TYR A 154 21.87 5.40 6.25
N GLU A 155 21.01 4.39 6.30
CA GLU A 155 21.18 3.21 5.47
C GLU A 155 20.67 3.51 4.07
N MET A 156 21.59 3.44 3.10
CA MET A 156 21.31 3.73 1.69
C MET A 156 21.49 2.46 0.88
N ARG A 157 20.59 2.21 -0.09
CA ARG A 157 20.79 1.15 -1.09
C ARG A 157 20.54 1.67 -2.50
N GLU A 158 21.27 1.10 -3.43
CA GLU A 158 21.09 1.33 -4.85
C GLU A 158 19.79 0.68 -5.35
N ASP A 159 18.95 1.46 -6.02
CA ASP A 159 17.78 0.97 -6.76
C ASP A 159 18.16 0.79 -8.23
N LYS A 160 18.79 -0.35 -8.54
CA LYS A 160 19.27 -0.66 -9.89
C LYS A 160 18.19 -0.61 -10.97
N ALA A 161 16.94 -0.88 -10.59
CA ALA A 161 15.82 -0.91 -11.53
C ALA A 161 15.39 0.49 -11.98
N ARG A 162 15.61 1.51 -11.13
CA ARG A 162 15.16 2.88 -11.38
C ARG A 162 16.31 3.89 -11.52
N GLY A 163 17.53 3.46 -11.21
CA GLY A 163 18.72 4.30 -11.22
C GLY A 163 18.81 5.18 -9.98
N GLY A 164 19.98 5.19 -9.34
CA GLY A 164 20.25 6.01 -8.15
C GLY A 164 20.07 5.26 -6.83
N TRP A 165 20.16 6.01 -5.74
CA TRP A 165 20.21 5.52 -4.37
C TRP A 165 19.02 6.03 -3.57
N ARG A 166 18.52 5.21 -2.64
CA ARG A 166 17.44 5.60 -1.72
C ARG A 166 17.76 5.19 -0.30
N ARG A 167 17.25 5.98 0.65
CA ARG A 167 17.25 5.60 2.06
C ARG A 167 16.37 4.38 2.26
N VAL A 168 16.88 3.37 2.94
CA VAL A 168 16.13 2.18 3.32
C VAL A 168 15.80 2.19 4.81
N VAL A 169 14.66 1.59 5.16
CA VAL A 169 14.21 1.40 6.54
C VAL A 169 13.70 -0.03 6.73
N ALA A 170 13.51 -0.42 7.98
CA ALA A 170 12.91 -1.69 8.33
C ALA A 170 11.49 -1.81 7.75
N SER A 171 11.10 -3.01 7.35
CA SER A 171 9.78 -3.31 6.80
C SER A 171 9.31 -4.66 7.33
N PRO A 172 8.99 -4.70 8.63
CA PRO A 172 8.56 -5.92 9.27
C PRO A 172 7.20 -6.38 8.73
N LYS A 173 6.95 -7.69 8.83
CA LYS A 173 5.66 -8.24 8.42
C LYS A 173 4.57 -7.81 9.41
N PRO A 174 3.40 -7.34 8.92
CA PRO A 174 2.31 -6.96 9.80
C PRO A 174 1.67 -8.21 10.43
N GLN A 175 1.35 -8.14 11.72
CA GLN A 175 0.77 -9.26 12.47
C GLN A 175 -0.70 -9.03 12.84
N LYS A 176 -1.08 -7.81 13.22
CA LYS A 176 -2.44 -7.46 13.66
C LYS A 176 -2.72 -5.97 13.46
N ILE A 177 -3.92 -5.62 13.01
CA ILE A 177 -4.37 -4.22 12.97
C ILE A 177 -5.04 -3.89 14.30
N VAL A 178 -4.59 -2.83 14.97
CA VAL A 178 -5.08 -2.46 16.31
C VAL A 178 -6.54 -1.99 16.24
N GLU A 179 -6.87 -1.16 15.25
CA GLU A 179 -8.21 -0.56 15.09
C GLU A 179 -9.20 -1.44 14.30
N ILE A 180 -8.90 -2.73 14.10
CA ILE A 180 -9.68 -3.60 13.21
C ILE A 180 -11.17 -3.69 13.55
N GLU A 181 -11.52 -3.74 14.84
CA GLU A 181 -12.90 -3.83 15.27
C GLU A 181 -13.71 -2.57 14.92
N ALA A 182 -13.06 -1.39 14.91
CA ALA A 182 -13.69 -0.16 14.44
C ALA A 182 -13.90 -0.18 12.92
N VAL A 183 -12.95 -0.73 12.16
CA VAL A 183 -13.09 -0.89 10.71
C VAL A 183 -14.26 -1.82 10.38
N LYS A 184 -14.35 -2.98 11.03
CA LYS A 184 -15.47 -3.94 10.85
C LYS A 184 -16.83 -3.32 11.14
N GLN A 185 -16.94 -2.53 12.20
CA GLN A 185 -18.20 -1.86 12.57
C GLN A 185 -18.64 -0.83 11.53
N LEU A 186 -17.70 -0.15 10.87
CA LEU A 186 -17.99 0.89 9.89
C LEU A 186 -18.27 0.33 8.49
N TRP A 187 -17.65 -0.81 8.16
CA TRP A 187 -17.61 -1.38 6.81
C TRP A 187 -18.95 -1.42 6.08
N ASP A 188 -19.99 -1.90 6.75
CA ASP A 188 -21.33 -2.11 6.17
C ASP A 188 -22.04 -0.81 5.74
N SER A 189 -21.48 0.35 6.06
CA SER A 189 -22.12 1.65 5.81
C SER A 189 -21.18 2.73 5.31
N THR A 190 -19.87 2.51 5.41
CA THR A 190 -18.84 3.55 5.25
C THR A 190 -17.67 2.98 4.46
N ILE A 191 -17.17 3.75 3.50
CA ILE A 191 -15.88 3.45 2.86
C ILE A 191 -14.77 3.87 3.83
N VAL A 192 -14.01 2.89 4.31
CA VAL A 192 -12.94 3.12 5.28
C VAL A 192 -11.58 3.16 4.59
N ILE A 193 -10.88 4.28 4.72
CA ILE A 193 -9.48 4.45 4.32
C ILE A 193 -8.63 4.20 5.57
N CYS A 194 -7.86 3.11 5.59
CA CYS A 194 -7.11 2.68 6.77
C CYS A 194 -5.82 1.97 6.37
N ALA A 195 -5.03 1.56 7.37
CA ALA A 195 -3.71 0.94 7.19
C ALA A 195 -2.81 1.72 6.22
N GLY A 196 -2.92 3.05 6.19
CA GLY A 196 -2.14 3.90 5.29
C GLY A 196 -0.64 3.69 5.50
N GLY A 197 0.09 3.38 4.43
CA GLY A 197 1.49 2.96 4.49
C GLY A 197 1.73 1.57 5.07
N GLY A 198 0.70 0.71 5.14
CA GLY A 198 0.72 -0.57 5.88
C GLY A 198 0.34 -0.45 7.36
N GLY A 199 0.06 0.77 7.84
CA GLY A 199 -0.19 1.11 9.25
C GLY A 199 1.05 1.63 9.96
N ILE A 200 0.84 2.30 11.09
CA ILE A 200 1.91 2.81 11.96
C ILE A 200 2.47 1.60 12.73
N PRO A 201 3.73 1.22 12.52
CA PRO A 201 4.29 0.04 13.16
C PRO A 201 4.45 0.25 14.66
N VAL A 202 3.91 -0.69 15.44
CA VAL A 202 4.00 -0.71 16.90
C VAL A 202 4.39 -2.10 17.41
N ILE A 203 5.08 -2.17 18.54
CA ILE A 203 5.30 -3.40 19.31
C ILE A 203 4.26 -3.42 20.44
N GLU A 204 3.62 -4.57 20.64
CA GLU A 204 2.78 -4.84 21.81
C GLU A 204 3.64 -5.45 22.93
N ASN A 205 3.76 -4.72 24.05
CA ASN A 205 4.49 -5.17 25.23
C ASN A 205 3.67 -6.15 26.06
N ALA A 206 4.34 -6.87 26.96
CA ALA A 206 3.70 -7.88 27.81
C ALA A 206 2.60 -7.31 28.75
N ASP A 207 2.63 -6.01 29.04
CA ASP A 207 1.63 -5.29 29.82
C ASP A 207 0.47 -4.73 28.98
N GLY A 208 0.47 -4.99 27.66
CA GLY A 208 -0.52 -4.50 26.70
C GLY A 208 -0.29 -3.07 26.21
N THR A 209 0.81 -2.42 26.61
CA THR A 209 1.18 -1.12 26.06
C THR A 209 1.69 -1.26 24.62
N LEU A 210 1.43 -0.24 23.81
CA LEU A 210 1.91 -0.15 22.44
C LEU A 210 3.07 0.86 22.36
N GLU A 211 4.18 0.45 21.75
CA GLU A 211 5.35 1.29 21.52
C GLU A 211 5.61 1.44 20.02
N GLY A 212 5.68 2.68 19.54
CA GLY A 212 6.01 2.97 18.14
C GLY A 212 7.45 2.59 17.79
N VAL A 213 7.66 2.04 16.60
CA VAL A 213 9.00 1.65 16.13
C VAL A 213 9.34 2.22 14.77
N ALA A 214 10.61 2.58 14.57
CA ALA A 214 11.07 3.18 13.32
C ALA A 214 11.08 2.15 12.16
N ALA A 215 9.94 1.98 11.51
CA ALA A 215 9.78 1.12 10.34
C ALA A 215 8.72 1.66 9.36
N VAL A 216 8.65 1.07 8.17
CA VAL A 216 7.56 1.26 7.22
C VAL A 216 7.13 -0.10 6.71
N ILE A 217 5.91 -0.50 7.05
CA ILE A 217 5.31 -1.78 6.64
C ILE A 217 5.06 -1.74 5.12
N ASP A 218 5.12 -2.89 4.45
CA ASP A 218 4.65 -2.94 3.07
C ASP A 218 3.12 -2.87 3.02
N LYS A 219 2.60 -1.81 2.38
CA LYS A 219 1.17 -1.62 2.13
C LYS A 219 0.45 -2.83 1.53
N ASP A 220 1.12 -3.68 0.74
CA ASP A 220 0.49 -4.83 0.08
C ASP A 220 0.23 -5.92 1.13
N PHE A 221 1.15 -6.12 2.08
CA PHE A 221 0.92 -6.97 3.26
C PHE A 221 -0.05 -6.33 4.26
N GLY A 222 -0.04 -5.00 4.40
CA GLY A 222 -1.05 -4.32 5.24
C GLY A 222 -2.46 -4.45 4.67
N ALA A 223 -2.61 -4.34 3.35
CA ALA A 223 -3.89 -4.56 2.65
C ALA A 223 -4.32 -6.02 2.69
N GLU A 224 -3.37 -6.94 2.55
CA GLU A 224 -3.63 -8.36 2.70
C GLU A 224 -4.12 -8.70 4.10
N LEU A 225 -3.42 -8.27 5.16
CA LEU A 225 -3.86 -8.47 6.55
C LEU A 225 -5.25 -7.86 6.77
N LEU A 226 -5.49 -6.65 6.28
CA LEU A 226 -6.81 -6.03 6.37
C LEU A 226 -7.90 -6.90 5.68
N ALA A 227 -7.60 -7.41 4.48
CA ALA A 227 -8.53 -8.27 3.74
C ALA A 227 -8.84 -9.57 4.48
N GLU A 228 -7.84 -10.16 5.13
CA GLU A 228 -8.04 -11.33 6.00
C GLU A 228 -8.94 -10.98 7.19
N GLU A 229 -8.68 -9.87 7.87
CA GLU A 229 -9.37 -9.55 9.12
C GLU A 229 -10.79 -9.01 8.93
N VAL A 230 -11.09 -8.34 7.81
CA VAL A 230 -12.46 -7.87 7.48
C VAL A 230 -13.27 -8.88 6.65
N ASP A 231 -12.73 -10.08 6.44
CA ASP A 231 -13.36 -11.14 5.64
C ASP A 231 -13.76 -10.68 4.24
N ALA A 232 -12.92 -9.87 3.58
CA ALA A 232 -13.20 -9.36 2.23
C ALA A 232 -13.23 -10.49 1.19
N ASP A 233 -14.07 -10.40 0.16
CA ASP A 233 -14.16 -11.40 -0.91
C ASP A 233 -12.97 -11.34 -1.88
N ILE A 234 -12.43 -10.13 -2.07
CA ILE A 234 -11.38 -9.83 -3.03
C ILE A 234 -10.32 -8.93 -2.41
N LEU A 235 -9.05 -9.32 -2.56
CA LEU A 235 -7.89 -8.44 -2.40
C LEU A 235 -7.50 -7.89 -3.77
N LEU A 236 -7.65 -6.59 -4.00
CA LEU A 236 -7.30 -5.92 -5.24
C LEU A 236 -6.06 -5.03 -5.05
N ILE A 237 -4.94 -5.40 -5.65
CA ILE A 237 -3.70 -4.61 -5.62
C ILE A 237 -3.57 -3.84 -6.93
N LEU A 238 -3.59 -2.51 -6.83
CA LEU A 238 -3.45 -1.61 -7.97
C LEU A 238 -2.01 -1.15 -8.16
N THR A 239 -1.50 -1.28 -9.39
CA THR A 239 -0.12 -0.96 -9.76
C THR A 239 -0.04 -0.25 -11.12
N GLU A 240 1.16 -0.18 -11.71
CA GLU A 240 1.43 0.52 -12.98
C GLU A 240 1.23 -0.38 -14.20
N VAL A 241 1.25 -1.70 -14.01
CA VAL A 241 1.10 -2.71 -15.07
C VAL A 241 -0.26 -3.38 -15.00
N GLU A 242 -0.79 -3.75 -16.16
CA GLU A 242 -2.09 -4.44 -16.25
C GLU A 242 -2.02 -5.88 -15.72
N LYS A 243 -0.90 -6.58 -15.92
CA LYS A 243 -0.68 -7.97 -15.51
C LYS A 243 0.71 -8.16 -14.91
N VAL A 244 0.82 -9.15 -14.04
CA VAL A 244 2.09 -9.74 -13.61
C VAL A 244 2.73 -10.43 -14.79
N ALA A 245 4.05 -10.35 -14.92
CA ALA A 245 4.77 -10.99 -16.01
C ALA A 245 6.01 -11.74 -15.51
N ILE A 246 6.37 -12.81 -16.21
CA ILE A 246 7.70 -13.46 -16.13
C ILE A 246 8.60 -12.93 -17.24
N ASN A 247 9.92 -13.07 -17.06
CA ASN A 247 10.94 -12.52 -17.94
C ASN A 247 10.71 -11.03 -18.21
N PHE A 248 10.29 -10.30 -17.18
CA PHE A 248 9.87 -8.90 -17.28
C PHE A 248 10.97 -8.01 -17.88
N GLY A 249 10.58 -7.16 -18.83
CA GLY A 249 11.49 -6.25 -19.52
C GLY A 249 12.41 -6.92 -20.54
N THR A 250 12.21 -8.20 -20.86
CA THR A 250 12.97 -8.93 -21.89
C THR A 250 12.11 -9.21 -23.13
N PRO A 251 12.71 -9.56 -24.29
CA PRO A 251 11.94 -10.01 -25.45
C PRO A 251 11.13 -11.29 -25.22
N GLN A 252 11.40 -12.02 -24.13
CA GLN A 252 10.68 -13.23 -23.71
C GLN A 252 9.62 -12.94 -22.64
N GLN A 253 9.29 -11.67 -22.38
CA GLN A 253 8.26 -11.30 -21.42
C GLN A 253 6.95 -11.99 -21.75
N GLN A 254 6.34 -12.58 -20.72
CA GLN A 254 5.03 -13.20 -20.81
C GLN A 254 4.16 -12.69 -19.67
N ASP A 255 3.07 -12.03 -20.04
CA ASP A 255 2.03 -11.58 -19.11
C ASP A 255 1.18 -12.78 -18.69
N LEU A 256 0.78 -12.79 -17.41
CA LEU A 256 0.06 -13.89 -16.77
C LEU A 256 -1.37 -13.46 -16.47
N ASP A 257 -2.35 -14.15 -17.05
CA ASP A 257 -3.77 -13.92 -16.75
C ASP A 257 -4.18 -14.51 -15.40
N HIS A 258 -3.54 -15.61 -15.02
CA HIS A 258 -3.89 -16.39 -13.85
C HIS A 258 -2.63 -17.03 -13.25
N LEU A 259 -2.63 -17.18 -11.92
CA LEU A 259 -1.60 -17.87 -11.15
C LEU A 259 -2.22 -18.71 -10.04
N THR A 260 -1.94 -20.01 -10.05
CA THR A 260 -2.12 -20.86 -8.87
C THR A 260 -1.03 -20.59 -7.83
N LEU A 261 -1.24 -21.01 -6.56
CA LEU A 261 -0.19 -20.91 -5.54
C LEU A 261 1.08 -21.68 -5.90
N ALA A 262 0.93 -22.82 -6.59
CA ALA A 262 2.05 -23.63 -7.03
C ALA A 262 2.90 -22.92 -8.09
N GLU A 263 2.27 -22.34 -9.11
CA GLU A 263 2.97 -21.59 -10.16
C GLU A 263 3.61 -20.32 -9.59
N ALA A 264 2.88 -19.57 -8.76
CA ALA A 264 3.41 -18.38 -8.12
C ALA A 264 4.64 -18.70 -7.26
N ALA A 265 4.61 -19.79 -6.48
CA ALA A 265 5.76 -20.24 -5.69
C ALA A 265 6.97 -20.58 -6.58
N GLN A 266 6.76 -21.32 -7.67
CA GLN A 266 7.83 -21.65 -8.62
C GLN A 266 8.47 -20.40 -9.23
N TYR A 267 7.67 -19.42 -9.64
CA TYR A 267 8.20 -18.17 -10.21
C TYR A 267 8.89 -17.28 -9.17
N CYS A 268 8.41 -17.27 -7.92
CA CYS A 268 9.09 -16.62 -6.81
C CYS A 268 10.47 -17.25 -6.55
N GLU A 269 10.56 -18.57 -6.48
CA GLU A 269 11.82 -19.32 -6.29
C GLU A 269 12.79 -19.10 -7.47
N ALA A 270 12.26 -19.03 -8.69
CA ALA A 270 13.02 -18.72 -9.90
C ALA A 270 13.42 -17.24 -10.02
N GLY A 271 13.07 -16.39 -9.05
CA GLY A 271 13.45 -14.98 -9.02
C GLY A 271 12.80 -14.13 -10.12
N GLN A 272 11.64 -14.53 -10.64
CA GLN A 272 10.96 -13.83 -11.73
C GLN A 272 10.37 -12.48 -11.33
N PHE A 273 10.14 -12.26 -10.03
CA PHE A 273 9.50 -11.04 -9.52
C PHE A 273 10.49 -10.16 -8.74
N GLY A 274 10.50 -8.86 -9.03
CA GLY A 274 11.41 -7.91 -8.40
C GLY A 274 11.12 -7.71 -6.90
N LYS A 275 12.15 -7.86 -6.05
CA LYS A 275 12.06 -7.79 -4.57
C LYS A 275 11.49 -6.48 -4.01
N GLY A 276 11.66 -5.36 -4.72
CA GLY A 276 11.17 -4.04 -4.31
C GLY A 276 9.85 -3.61 -4.98
N SER A 277 9.25 -4.46 -5.82
CA SER A 277 8.11 -4.08 -6.65
C SER A 277 7.04 -5.17 -6.71
N MET A 278 7.24 -6.19 -7.54
CA MET A 278 6.22 -7.20 -7.85
C MET A 278 6.21 -8.35 -6.85
N LEU A 279 7.37 -8.75 -6.30
CA LEU A 279 7.45 -9.88 -5.39
C LEU A 279 6.57 -9.71 -4.14
N PRO A 280 6.59 -8.57 -3.42
CA PRO A 280 5.72 -8.39 -2.25
C PRO A 280 4.22 -8.46 -2.60
N LYS A 281 3.84 -8.05 -3.82
CA LYS A 281 2.45 -8.13 -4.31
C LYS A 281 2.01 -9.56 -4.50
N VAL A 282 2.84 -10.33 -5.20
CA VAL A 282 2.61 -11.76 -5.45
C VAL A 282 2.54 -12.51 -4.12
N GLU A 283 3.49 -12.28 -3.21
CA GLU A 283 3.50 -12.92 -1.90
C GLU A 283 2.28 -12.56 -1.05
N ALA A 284 1.81 -11.31 -1.09
CA ALA A 284 0.58 -10.89 -0.42
C ALA A 284 -0.65 -11.60 -1.02
N CYS A 285 -0.79 -11.64 -2.35
CA CYS A 285 -1.87 -12.38 -3.00
C CYS A 285 -1.83 -13.88 -2.65
N MET A 286 -0.64 -14.48 -2.63
CA MET A 286 -0.44 -15.87 -2.24
C MET A 286 -0.86 -16.13 -0.79
N LYS A 287 -0.53 -15.22 0.14
CA LYS A 287 -0.92 -15.36 1.54
C LYS A 287 -2.44 -15.31 1.70
N PHE A 288 -3.10 -14.30 1.12
CA PHE A 288 -4.55 -14.15 1.17
C PHE A 288 -5.30 -15.38 0.67
N VAL A 289 -4.93 -15.86 -0.51
CA VAL A 289 -5.61 -16.99 -1.17
C VAL A 289 -5.31 -18.32 -0.48
N ARG A 290 -4.14 -18.46 0.15
CA ARG A 290 -3.82 -19.61 1.00
C ARG A 290 -4.72 -19.66 2.24
N SER A 291 -4.94 -18.52 2.88
CA SER A 291 -5.83 -18.40 4.05
C SER A 291 -7.30 -18.60 3.66
N TYR A 292 -7.68 -18.18 2.45
CA TYR A 292 -9.07 -18.24 1.96
C TYR A 292 -9.16 -18.85 0.53
N PRO A 293 -9.12 -20.19 0.39
CA PRO A 293 -9.06 -20.85 -0.92
C PRO A 293 -10.23 -20.58 -1.87
N SER A 294 -11.40 -20.17 -1.35
CA SER A 294 -12.58 -19.82 -2.13
C SER A 294 -12.60 -18.36 -2.59
N LYS A 295 -11.66 -17.54 -2.12
CA LYS A 295 -11.56 -16.12 -2.42
C LYS A 295 -10.50 -15.86 -3.49
N ARG A 296 -10.45 -14.62 -3.99
CA ARG A 296 -9.57 -14.25 -5.10
C ARG A 296 -8.71 -13.05 -4.72
N ALA A 297 -7.45 -13.06 -5.14
CA ALA A 297 -6.63 -11.86 -5.16
C ALA A 297 -6.33 -11.46 -6.61
N ILE A 298 -6.23 -10.16 -6.88
CA ILE A 298 -6.06 -9.62 -8.22
C ILE A 298 -4.96 -8.56 -8.18
N ILE A 299 -4.01 -8.64 -9.11
CA ILE A 299 -3.06 -7.57 -9.40
C ILE A 299 -3.38 -6.99 -10.77
N THR A 300 -3.59 -5.67 -10.84
CA THR A 300 -3.79 -4.98 -12.13
C THR A 300 -3.48 -3.48 -12.05
N SER A 301 -3.68 -2.74 -13.14
CA SER A 301 -3.54 -1.29 -13.17
C SER A 301 -4.85 -0.61 -12.75
N LEU A 302 -4.74 0.62 -12.26
CA LEU A 302 -5.91 1.41 -11.82
C LEU A 302 -6.97 1.55 -12.92
N SER A 303 -6.55 1.80 -14.17
CA SER A 303 -7.45 1.95 -15.33
C SER A 303 -8.13 0.64 -15.77
N LYS A 304 -7.70 -0.51 -15.23
CA LYS A 304 -8.22 -1.84 -15.54
C LYS A 304 -8.93 -2.49 -14.36
N ALA A 305 -9.09 -1.76 -13.25
CA ALA A 305 -9.67 -2.28 -12.01
C ALA A 305 -11.09 -2.84 -12.22
N LYS A 306 -11.92 -2.13 -12.99
CA LYS A 306 -13.28 -2.54 -13.31
C LYS A 306 -13.30 -3.82 -14.15
N GLU A 307 -12.55 -3.86 -15.24
CA GLU A 307 -12.48 -5.03 -16.11
C GLU A 307 -11.90 -6.25 -15.38
N ALA A 308 -10.92 -6.04 -14.49
CA ALA A 308 -10.31 -7.10 -13.71
C ALA A 308 -11.28 -7.68 -12.65
N LEU A 309 -12.05 -6.84 -11.95
CA LEU A 309 -13.09 -7.30 -11.03
C LEU A 309 -14.18 -8.11 -11.74
N ALA A 310 -14.50 -7.75 -12.98
CA ALA A 310 -15.40 -8.50 -13.86
C ALA A 310 -14.78 -9.79 -14.45
N GLY A 311 -13.49 -10.05 -14.21
CA GLY A 311 -12.78 -11.24 -14.70
C GLY A 311 -12.29 -11.18 -16.15
N ASN A 312 -12.20 -9.98 -16.73
CA ASN A 312 -11.81 -9.79 -18.14
C ASN A 312 -10.32 -9.47 -18.34
N THR A 313 -9.60 -9.08 -17.28
CA THR A 313 -8.16 -8.81 -17.32
C THR A 313 -7.54 -8.88 -15.91
N GLY A 314 -6.30 -8.45 -15.76
CA GLY A 314 -5.51 -8.57 -14.53
C GLY A 314 -4.87 -9.94 -14.41
N THR A 315 -4.05 -10.11 -13.38
CA THR A 315 -3.57 -11.42 -12.95
C THR A 315 -4.39 -11.86 -11.75
N VAL A 316 -5.15 -12.93 -11.92
CA VAL A 316 -5.98 -13.51 -10.86
C VAL A 316 -5.22 -14.62 -10.13
N PHE A 317 -5.22 -14.58 -8.81
CA PHE A 317 -4.63 -15.59 -7.95
C PHE A 317 -5.72 -16.48 -7.36
N THR A 318 -5.55 -17.79 -7.47
CA THR A 318 -6.40 -18.81 -6.84
C THR A 318 -5.56 -19.88 -6.16
N TYR A 319 -6.18 -20.68 -5.29
CA TYR A 319 -5.50 -21.75 -4.57
C TYR A 319 -4.91 -22.78 -5.54
#